data_AF-A0A7C5YAE7-F1
#
_entry.id   AF-A0A7C5YAE7-F1
#
_cell.length_a   1.000
_cell.length_b   1.000
_cell.length_c   1.000
_cell.angle_alpha   90.00
_cell.angle_beta   90.00
_cell.angle_gamma   90.00
#
_symmetry.space_group_name_H-M   'P 1'
#
loop_
_entity.id
_entity.type
_entity.pdbx_description
1 polymer ?
#
loop_
_entity_poly.entity_id
_entity_poly.type
_entity_poly.pdbx_seq_one_letter_code
_entity_poly.pdbx_strand_id
1 'polypeptide(L)'
;MFSLDAVKCVCGRVVDDVNDIRLLEVSDSVKVYGCNNGFCVLDKLLEIRSYEDMVELRFLPMFSDYNLLMMGRDAMEKRLQSLGKKLLTRLLGGKALKTRIMIR
;
A
#
# COMPACT_ATOMS: atom_id res chain seq x y z
N MET A 1 21.55 5.26 -8.31
CA MET A 1 21.19 6.27 -7.30
C MET A 1 20.04 5.70 -6.47
N PHE A 2 20.32 5.22 -5.26
CA PHE A 2 19.26 4.71 -4.37
C PHE A 2 18.45 5.90 -3.88
N SER A 3 17.23 6.09 -4.38
CA SER A 3 16.32 7.07 -3.80
C SER A 3 16.00 6.59 -2.38
N LEU A 4 16.58 7.26 -1.38
CA LEU A 4 16.33 7.03 0.04
C LEU A 4 14.86 7.35 0.40
N ASP A 5 14.17 8.10 -0.45
CA ASP A 5 12.82 8.62 -0.19
C ASP A 5 11.69 7.82 -0.83
N ALA A 6 11.99 6.71 -1.51
CA ALA A 6 11.00 5.87 -2.16
C ALA A 6 10.44 4.81 -1.20
N VAL A 7 9.12 4.62 -1.20
CA VAL A 7 8.48 3.51 -0.50
C VAL A 7 8.91 2.21 -1.15
N LYS A 8 9.39 1.26 -0.35
CA LYS A 8 9.92 -0.01 -0.83
C LYS A 8 9.30 -1.18 -0.10
N CYS A 9 9.12 -2.27 -0.83
CA CYS A 9 8.91 -3.58 -0.23
C CYS A 9 10.21 -4.05 0.43
N VAL A 10 10.11 -4.97 1.39
CA VAL A 10 11.26 -5.60 2.07
C VAL A 10 12.26 -6.26 1.09
N CYS A 11 11.81 -6.66 -0.10
CA CYS A 11 12.69 -7.17 -1.15
C CYS A 11 13.44 -6.07 -1.94
N GLY A 12 13.33 -4.80 -1.52
CA GLY A 12 13.97 -3.66 -2.15
C GLY A 12 13.23 -3.08 -3.36
N ARG A 13 12.18 -3.75 -3.86
CA ARG A 13 11.36 -3.23 -4.97
C ARG A 13 10.60 -1.97 -4.53
N VAL A 14 10.71 -0.92 -5.34
CA VAL A 14 9.93 0.31 -5.17
C VAL A 14 8.45 0.02 -5.38
N VAL A 15 7.60 0.60 -4.53
CA VAL A 15 6.15 0.53 -4.64
C VAL A 15 5.63 1.95 -4.78
N ASP A 16 5.32 2.37 -6.01
CA ASP A 16 4.84 3.73 -6.29
C ASP A 16 3.46 3.74 -6.95
N ASP A 17 3.04 2.65 -7.62
CA ASP A 17 1.75 2.60 -8.30
C ASP A 17 1.10 1.20 -8.23
N VAL A 18 -0.11 1.09 -8.78
CA VAL A 18 -0.88 -0.16 -8.88
C VAL A 18 -0.14 -1.26 -9.65
N ASN A 19 0.80 -0.89 -10.53
CA ASN A 19 1.64 -1.84 -11.28
C ASN A 19 2.72 -2.51 -10.42
N ASP A 20 2.99 -1.99 -9.23
CA ASP A 20 3.99 -2.54 -8.30
C ASP A 20 3.39 -3.49 -7.26
N ILE A 21 2.06 -3.60 -7.26
CA ILE A 21 1.31 -4.53 -6.41
C ILE A 21 0.57 -5.55 -7.26
N ARG A 22 0.33 -6.72 -6.69
CA ARG A 22 -0.48 -7.78 -7.30
C ARG A 22 -1.59 -8.17 -6.35
N LEU A 23 -2.76 -8.49 -6.90
CA LEU A 23 -3.87 -9.01 -6.13
C LEU A 23 -3.58 -10.45 -5.72
N LEU A 24 -3.76 -10.78 -4.44
CA LEU A 24 -3.49 -12.11 -3.89
C LEU A 24 -4.77 -12.83 -3.51
N GLU A 25 -5.64 -12.12 -2.79
CA GLU A 25 -6.88 -12.66 -2.25
C GLU A 25 -8.01 -11.66 -2.49
N VAL A 26 -9.17 -12.19 -2.81
CA VAL A 26 -10.42 -11.45 -2.90
C VAL A 26 -11.46 -12.19 -2.09
N SER A 27 -12.05 -11.53 -1.11
CA SER A 27 -13.29 -11.90 -0.45
C SER A 27 -14.29 -10.76 -0.58
N ASP A 28 -15.58 -11.01 -0.31
CA ASP A 28 -16.70 -10.10 -0.59
C ASP A 28 -16.37 -8.61 -0.47
N SER A 29 -15.87 -8.20 0.70
CA SER A 29 -15.54 -6.80 1.00
C SER A 29 -14.05 -6.53 1.18
N VAL A 30 -13.16 -7.53 1.01
CA VAL A 30 -11.73 -7.37 1.29
C VAL A 30 -10.89 -7.81 0.09
N LYS A 31 -9.95 -6.95 -0.30
CA LYS A 31 -8.93 -7.24 -1.31
C LYS A 31 -7.55 -7.13 -0.68
N VAL A 32 -6.74 -8.17 -0.82
CA VAL A 32 -5.39 -8.21 -0.28
C VAL A 32 -4.39 -8.14 -1.41
N TYR A 33 -3.39 -7.29 -1.26
CA TYR A 33 -2.37 -7.04 -2.27
C TYR A 33 -0.97 -7.33 -1.73
N GLY A 34 -0.14 -7.90 -2.60
CA GLY A 34 1.27 -8.19 -2.35
C GLY A 34 2.19 -7.46 -3.31
N CYS A 35 3.50 -7.65 -3.13
CA CYS A 35 4.49 -7.10 -4.04
C CYS A 35 4.39 -7.79 -5.41
N ASN A 36 4.48 -7.02 -6.49
CA ASN A 36 4.50 -7.58 -7.85
C ASN A 36 5.86 -8.22 -8.21
N ASN A 37 6.83 -8.25 -7.30
CA ASN A 37 8.07 -9.01 -7.51
C ASN A 37 7.80 -10.51 -7.27
N GLY A 38 7.96 -11.32 -8.32
CA GLY A 38 7.75 -12.78 -8.27
C GLY A 38 8.61 -13.51 -7.23
N PHE A 39 9.73 -12.93 -6.82
CA PHE A 39 10.67 -13.51 -5.85
C PHE A 39 10.51 -12.96 -4.43
N CYS A 40 9.53 -12.06 -4.21
CA CYS A 40 9.31 -11.51 -2.88
C CYS A 40 8.61 -12.53 -1.98
N VAL A 41 9.24 -12.82 -0.84
CA VAL A 41 8.72 -13.71 0.21
C VAL A 41 7.72 -13.02 1.15
N LEU A 42 7.55 -11.71 1.03
CA LEU A 42 6.56 -11.00 1.83
C LEU A 42 5.19 -11.22 1.20
N ASP A 43 4.37 -11.98 1.90
CA ASP A 43 3.07 -12.36 1.36
C ASP A 43 2.20 -11.14 1.08
N LYS A 44 2.06 -10.21 2.02
CA LYS A 44 1.05 -9.15 1.94
C LYS A 44 1.67 -7.77 2.23
N LEU A 45 1.30 -6.76 1.44
CA LEU A 45 1.70 -5.36 1.62
C LEU A 45 0.58 -4.52 2.22
N LEU A 46 -0.62 -4.68 1.68
CA LEU A 46 -1.78 -3.86 2.05
C LEU A 46 -3.08 -4.64 1.85
N GLU A 47 -4.11 -4.17 2.55
CA GLU A 47 -5.49 -4.60 2.37
C GLU A 47 -6.38 -3.40 2.04
N ILE A 48 -7.38 -3.63 1.20
CA ILE A 48 -8.44 -2.67 0.90
C ILE A 48 -9.77 -3.29 1.35
N ARG A 49 -10.43 -2.62 2.28
CA ARG A 49 -11.74 -3.01 2.80
C ARG A 49 -12.79 -2.05 2.28
N SER A 50 -13.84 -2.59 1.68
CA SER A 50 -14.96 -1.83 1.15
C SER A 50 -16.17 -1.96 2.08
N TYR A 51 -16.70 -0.82 2.47
CA TYR A 51 -17.93 -0.67 3.23
C TYR A 51 -18.98 0.02 2.34
N GLU A 52 -20.23 0.14 2.79
CA GLU A 52 -21.31 0.72 1.98
C GLU A 52 -21.01 2.14 1.47
N ASP A 53 -20.42 3.00 2.30
CA ASP A 53 -20.13 4.41 1.98
C ASP A 53 -18.64 4.79 2.05
N MET A 54 -17.77 3.82 2.37
CA MET A 54 -16.37 4.06 2.69
C MET A 54 -15.46 2.96 2.11
N VAL A 55 -14.26 3.35 1.71
CA VAL A 55 -13.16 2.42 1.46
C VAL A 55 -12.00 2.72 2.39
N GLU A 56 -11.47 1.68 3.02
CA GLU A 56 -10.32 1.76 3.90
C GLU A 56 -9.15 1.00 3.30
N LEU A 57 -8.01 1.67 3.15
CA LEU A 57 -6.73 1.05 2.80
C LEU A 57 -5.87 0.94 4.06
N ARG A 58 -5.35 -0.25 4.34
CA ARG A 58 -4.43 -0.47 5.46
C ARG A 58 -3.12 -1.03 4.95
N PHE A 59 -2.02 -0.34 5.24
CA PHE A 59 -0.70 -0.91 5.06
C PHE A 59 -0.42 -1.88 6.20
N LEU A 60 0.14 -3.05 5.87
CA LEU A 60 0.44 -4.06 6.88
C LEU A 60 1.72 -3.72 7.65
N PRO A 61 1.83 -4.12 8.93
CA PRO A 61 2.91 -3.68 9.82
C PRO A 61 4.31 -3.94 9.25
N MET A 62 4.57 -5.13 8.71
CA MET A 62 5.89 -5.45 8.14
C MET A 62 6.29 -4.48 7.01
N PHE A 63 5.33 -3.96 6.24
CA PHE A 63 5.60 -3.01 5.18
C PHE A 63 5.82 -1.59 5.73
N SER A 64 5.01 -1.14 6.69
CA SER A 64 5.18 0.19 7.29
C SER A 64 6.44 0.26 8.17
N ASP A 65 6.71 -0.78 8.96
CA ASP A 65 7.91 -0.90 9.83
C ASP A 65 9.21 -0.89 9.00
N TYR A 66 9.23 -1.61 7.87
CA TYR A 66 10.39 -1.58 6.98
C TYR A 66 10.66 -0.17 6.45
N ASN A 67 9.61 0.54 6.00
CA ASN A 67 9.79 1.90 5.51
C ASN A 67 10.12 2.88 6.64
N LEU A 68 9.58 2.67 7.84
CA LEU A 68 9.93 3.45 9.04
C LEU A 68 11.44 3.39 9.32
N LEU A 69 12.04 2.20 9.25
CA LEU A 69 13.48 2.01 9.45
C LEU A 69 14.32 2.72 8.39
N MET A 70 13.81 2.84 7.15
CA MET A 70 14.58 3.36 6.02
C MET A 70 14.50 4.88 5.85
N MET A 71 13.39 5.53 6.22
CA MET A 71 13.19 6.96 5.99
C MET A 71 12.67 7.75 7.20
N GLY A 72 12.41 7.09 8.33
CA GLY A 72 11.85 7.74 9.53
C GLY A 72 10.34 7.98 9.43
N ARG A 73 9.72 8.25 10.59
CA ARG A 73 8.26 8.29 10.76
C ARG A 73 7.58 9.31 9.86
N ASP A 74 7.96 10.58 9.95
CA ASP A 74 7.26 11.67 9.28
C ASP A 74 7.30 11.54 7.75
N ALA A 75 8.44 11.14 7.20
CA ALA A 75 8.60 10.91 5.77
C ALA A 75 7.79 9.68 5.33
N MET A 76 7.87 8.59 6.08
CA MET A 76 7.12 7.36 5.82
C MET A 76 5.61 7.63 5.81
N GLU A 77 5.07 8.31 6.83
CA GLU A 77 3.64 8.58 6.94
C GLU A 77 3.14 9.43 5.77
N LYS A 78 3.85 10.50 5.41
CA LYS A 78 3.51 11.35 4.25
C LYS A 78 3.52 10.55 2.94
N ARG A 79 4.54 9.71 2.75
CA ARG A 79 4.71 8.91 1.53
C ARG A 79 3.65 7.82 1.41
N LEU A 80 3.37 7.08 2.49
CA LEU A 80 2.32 6.06 2.51
C LEU A 80 0.92 6.68 2.37
N GLN A 81 0.66 7.86 2.96
CA GLN A 81 -0.58 8.59 2.71
C GLN A 81 -0.74 8.93 1.22
N SER A 82 0.31 9.47 0.59
CA SER A 82 0.29 9.80 -0.83
C SER A 82 0.09 8.56 -1.71
N LEU A 83 0.82 7.48 -1.42
CA LEU A 83 0.69 6.20 -2.12
C LEU A 83 -0.73 5.64 -1.97
N GLY A 84 -1.26 5.60 -0.75
CA GLY A 84 -2.61 5.09 -0.46
C GLY A 84 -3.68 5.85 -1.25
N LYS A 85 -3.59 7.18 -1.32
CA LYS A 85 -4.51 7.99 -2.15
C LYS A 85 -4.40 7.62 -3.62
N LYS A 86 -3.18 7.56 -4.15
CA LYS A 86 -2.91 7.21 -5.55
C LYS A 86 -3.46 5.83 -5.90
N LEU A 87 -3.20 4.83 -5.06
CA LEU A 87 -3.69 3.46 -5.23
C LEU A 87 -5.22 3.40 -5.21
N LEU A 88 -5.86 4.04 -4.23
CA LEU A 88 -7.32 4.06 -4.15
C LEU A 88 -7.95 4.75 -5.37
N THR A 89 -7.42 5.90 -5.82
CA THR A 89 -7.92 6.58 -7.01
C THR A 89 -7.82 5.69 -8.26
N ARG A 90 -6.68 5.02 -8.45
CA ARG A 90 -6.45 4.14 -9.61
C ARG A 90 -7.30 2.87 -9.57
N LEU A 91 -7.41 2.23 -8.41
CA LEU A 91 -8.14 0.96 -8.26
C LEU A 91 -9.66 1.14 -8.26
N LEU A 92 -10.17 2.26 -7.75
CA LEU A 92 -11.61 2.54 -7.68
C LEU A 92 -12.15 3.37 -8.85
N GLY A 93 -11.29 3.75 -9.80
CA GLY A 93 -11.67 4.56 -10.97
C GLY A 93 -12.20 5.94 -10.61
N GLY A 94 -11.73 6.53 -9.50
CA GLY A 94 -12.13 7.88 -9.09
C GLY A 94 -13.55 8.02 -8.51
N LYS A 95 -14.22 6.93 -8.11
CA LYS A 95 -15.50 7.01 -7.40
C LYS A 95 -15.38 7.86 -6.12
N ALA A 96 -16.32 8.77 -5.92
CA ALA A 96 -16.41 9.61 -4.73
C ALA A 96 -16.93 8.81 -3.52
N LEU A 97 -16.12 7.89 -3.01
CA LEU A 97 -16.34 7.24 -1.73
C LEU A 97 -15.48 7.92 -0.67
N LYS A 98 -15.95 7.94 0.58
CA LYS A 98 -15.09 8.36 1.69
C LYS A 98 -13.89 7.41 1.74
N THR A 99 -12.68 7.95 1.81
CA THR A 99 -11.47 7.14 1.87
C THR A 99 -10.78 7.31 3.21
N ARG A 100 -10.31 6.19 3.77
CA ARG A 100 -9.50 6.16 4.99
C ARG A 100 -8.22 5.39 4.72
N ILE A 101 -7.07 5.98 5.07
CA ILE A 101 -5.76 5.34 4.91
C ILE A 101 -5.18 5.14 6.30
N MET A 102 -5.02 3.88 6.67
CA MET A 102 -4.45 3.46 7.93
C MET A 102 -2.99 3.09 7.74
N ILE A 103 -2.13 3.82 8.45
CA ILE A 103 -0.71 3.54 8.57
C ILE A 103 -0.50 3.19 10.04
N ARG A 104 0.13 2.05 10.29
CA ARG A 104 0.46 1.60 11.63
C ARG A 104 1.90 1.98 11.96
#